data_AF-A0A0E1EH90-F1
#
_entry.id   AF-A0A0E1EH90-F1
#
_cell.length_a   1.000
_cell.length_b   1.000
_cell.length_c   1.000
_cell.angle_alpha   90.00
_cell.angle_beta   90.00
_cell.angle_gamma   90.00
#
_symmetry.space_group_name_H-M   'P 1'
#
loop_
_entity.id
_entity.type
_entity.pdbx_description
1 polymer ?
#
loop_
_entity_poly.entity_id
_entity_poly.type
_entity_poly.pdbx_seq_one_letter_code
_entity_poly.pdbx_strand_id
1 'polypeptide(L)'
;MKKQRLLLLFGGLLIMIMMTACKDSKIPENRTKKEYQAEQNFKSYFKYISDKNNYLDNIKVYYFSISISKDVQDKVSETTTCSYRLEKQKNQEFIGNFEHEVSESSQYSTEVKNQIQYPIQYKDNSIRFTEKTPSERYDEFVFSSFDSSLLKKYKIYYYLLKHPETELKGVSYKIPINSEIVAPFIKQLNIKNPKKSSISVTKTGSKEYYYTISIDTDSEIYSIFEGITLEDVKEFSK
;
A
#
# COMPACT_ATOMS: atom_id res chain seq x y z
N MET A 1 -38.63 -39.93 -4.97
CA MET A 1 -37.16 -40.03 -5.11
C MET A 1 -36.54 -39.41 -6.39
N LYS A 2 -37.30 -38.78 -7.32
CA LYS A 2 -36.73 -38.18 -8.54
C LYS A 2 -36.29 -36.71 -8.41
N LYS A 3 -36.87 -35.93 -7.48
CA LYS A 3 -36.56 -34.49 -7.31
C LYS A 3 -35.25 -34.19 -6.55
N GLN A 4 -34.83 -35.08 -5.62
CA GLN A 4 -33.60 -34.87 -4.84
C GLN A 4 -32.31 -35.16 -5.64
N ARG A 5 -32.35 -36.08 -6.61
CA ARG A 5 -31.20 -36.34 -7.49
C ARG A 5 -30.90 -35.18 -8.45
N LEU A 6 -31.93 -34.43 -8.87
CA LEU A 6 -31.77 -33.29 -9.77
C LEU A 6 -31.12 -32.09 -9.07
N LEU A 7 -31.46 -31.83 -7.79
CA LEU A 7 -30.83 -30.76 -7.00
C LEU A 7 -29.34 -31.04 -6.71
N LEU A 8 -28.98 -32.30 -6.47
CA LEU A 8 -27.58 -32.71 -6.28
C LEU A 8 -26.76 -32.59 -7.58
N LEU A 9 -27.37 -32.83 -8.74
CA LEU A 9 -26.75 -32.63 -10.05
C LEU A 9 -26.52 -31.14 -10.35
N PHE A 10 -27.48 -30.26 -10.06
CA PHE A 10 -27.29 -28.80 -10.25
C PHE A 10 -26.34 -28.19 -9.21
N GLY A 11 -26.41 -28.63 -7.95
CA GLY A 11 -25.48 -28.19 -6.90
C GLY A 11 -24.03 -28.63 -7.16
N GLY A 12 -23.83 -29.89 -7.61
CA GLY A 12 -22.52 -30.39 -8.00
C GLY A 12 -21.95 -29.75 -9.27
N LEU A 13 -22.81 -29.43 -10.25
CA LEU A 13 -22.40 -28.75 -11.49
C LEU A 13 -22.04 -27.28 -11.23
N LEU A 14 -22.76 -26.58 -10.35
CA LEU A 14 -22.43 -25.20 -9.95
C LEU A 14 -21.08 -25.11 -9.22
N ILE A 15 -20.73 -26.11 -8.40
CA ILE A 15 -19.42 -26.18 -7.73
C ILE A 15 -18.30 -26.45 -8.76
N MET A 16 -18.55 -27.26 -9.79
CA MET A 16 -17.59 -27.45 -10.89
C MET A 16 -17.45 -26.22 -11.79
N ILE A 17 -18.49 -25.40 -11.97
CA ILE A 17 -18.43 -24.14 -12.74
C ILE A 17 -17.61 -23.08 -11.97
N MET A 18 -17.68 -23.03 -10.64
CA MET A 18 -16.78 -22.17 -9.85
C MET A 18 -15.32 -22.62 -9.91
N MET A 19 -15.04 -23.93 -10.05
CA MET A 19 -13.68 -24.44 -10.22
C MET A 19 -13.13 -24.29 -11.65
N THR A 20 -13.99 -24.09 -12.66
CA THR A 20 -13.59 -23.94 -14.07
C THR A 20 -13.62 -22.49 -14.58
N ALA A 21 -14.10 -21.53 -13.78
CA ALA A 21 -13.99 -20.11 -14.07
C ALA A 21 -12.60 -19.52 -13.75
N CYS A 22 -11.75 -20.24 -13.01
CA CYS A 22 -10.30 -20.01 -13.00
C CYS A 22 -9.67 -20.63 -14.25
N LYS A 23 -10.13 -20.21 -15.44
CA LYS A 23 -9.39 -20.48 -16.69
C LYS A 23 -8.08 -19.71 -16.62
N ASP A 24 -7.03 -20.46 -16.32
CA ASP A 24 -5.61 -20.15 -16.34
C ASP A 24 -5.25 -18.83 -17.05
N SER A 25 -5.26 -17.73 -16.30
CA SER A 25 -4.22 -16.74 -16.53
C SER A 25 -2.90 -17.46 -16.28
N LYS A 26 -2.18 -17.77 -17.36
CA LYS A 26 -0.87 -18.44 -17.33
C LYS A 26 -0.05 -17.84 -16.19
N ILE A 27 0.30 -18.68 -15.20
CA ILE A 27 1.14 -18.26 -14.07
C ILE A 27 2.41 -17.66 -14.67
N PRO A 28 2.78 -16.42 -14.32
CA PRO A 28 4.01 -15.82 -14.83
C PRO A 28 5.21 -16.72 -14.52
N GLU A 29 6.16 -16.80 -15.46
CA GLU A 29 7.30 -17.73 -15.35
C GLU A 29 8.18 -17.45 -14.12
N ASN A 30 8.14 -16.22 -13.60
CA ASN A 30 8.83 -15.78 -12.39
C ASN A 30 7.98 -15.96 -11.11
N ARG A 31 6.97 -16.84 -11.10
CA ARG A 31 6.09 -17.13 -9.96
C ARG A 31 5.96 -18.62 -9.71
N THR A 32 6.00 -19.00 -8.43
CA THR A 32 5.42 -20.28 -8.00
C THR A 32 3.90 -20.19 -7.92
N LYS A 33 3.21 -21.35 -7.91
CA LYS A 33 1.75 -21.39 -7.74
C LYS A 33 1.27 -20.69 -6.47
N LYS A 34 2.00 -20.83 -5.36
CA LYS A 34 1.63 -20.21 -4.07
C LYS A 34 1.84 -18.70 -4.08
N GLU A 35 2.96 -18.24 -4.65
CA GLU A 35 3.24 -16.82 -4.84
C GLU A 35 2.17 -16.16 -5.72
N TYR A 36 1.81 -16.83 -6.83
CA TYR A 36 0.75 -16.37 -7.72
C TYR A 36 -0.60 -16.29 -7.01
N GLN A 37 -0.96 -17.31 -6.23
CA GLN A 37 -2.18 -17.31 -5.41
C GLN A 37 -2.18 -16.16 -4.38
N ALA A 38 -1.04 -15.88 -3.75
CA ALA A 38 -0.92 -14.76 -2.82
C ALA A 38 -1.14 -13.41 -3.54
N GLU A 39 -0.50 -13.22 -4.69
CA GLU A 39 -0.66 -12.03 -5.55
C GLU A 39 -2.13 -11.84 -6.00
N GLN A 40 -2.86 -12.93 -6.28
CA GLN A 40 -4.28 -12.85 -6.65
C GLN A 40 -5.18 -12.25 -5.56
N ASN A 41 -4.81 -12.33 -4.27
CA ASN A 41 -5.56 -11.68 -3.20
C ASN A 41 -5.59 -10.15 -3.33
N PHE A 42 -4.69 -9.58 -4.14
CA PHE A 42 -4.53 -8.14 -4.32
C PHE A 42 -4.94 -7.66 -5.71
N LYS A 43 -5.42 -8.55 -6.60
CA LYS A 43 -5.74 -8.21 -7.99
C LYS A 43 -6.68 -7.01 -8.11
N SER A 44 -7.70 -6.97 -7.26
CA SER A 44 -8.71 -5.91 -7.25
C SER A 44 -8.11 -4.58 -6.75
N TYR A 45 -7.27 -4.61 -5.71
CA TYR A 45 -6.51 -3.46 -5.23
C TYR A 45 -5.51 -2.94 -6.26
N PHE A 46 -4.79 -3.82 -6.94
CA PHE A 46 -3.87 -3.46 -8.02
C PHE A 46 -4.59 -2.76 -9.17
N LYS A 47 -5.73 -3.32 -9.62
CA LYS A 47 -6.56 -2.66 -10.63
C LYS A 47 -6.99 -1.26 -10.17
N TYR A 48 -7.36 -1.13 -8.90
CA TYR A 48 -7.81 0.12 -8.33
C TYR A 48 -6.73 1.20 -8.32
N ILE A 49 -5.55 0.93 -7.73
CA ILE A 49 -4.48 1.94 -7.63
C ILE A 49 -3.86 2.28 -8.99
N SER A 50 -4.00 1.40 -10.00
CA SER A 50 -3.60 1.70 -11.38
C SER A 50 -4.63 2.56 -12.14
N ASP A 51 -5.88 2.69 -11.67
CA ASP A 51 -6.92 3.51 -12.33
C ASP A 51 -6.90 4.95 -11.81
N LYS A 52 -6.09 5.80 -12.46
CA LYS A 52 -5.91 7.21 -12.13
C LYS A 52 -7.19 8.06 -12.15
N ASN A 53 -8.28 7.58 -12.76
CA ASN A 53 -9.52 8.35 -12.89
C ASN A 53 -10.55 8.08 -11.79
N ASN A 54 -10.52 6.91 -11.13
CA ASN A 54 -11.62 6.46 -10.26
C ASN A 54 -11.20 6.01 -8.86
N TYR A 55 -9.91 6.01 -8.53
CA TYR A 55 -9.43 5.39 -7.30
C TYR A 55 -9.72 6.21 -6.02
N LEU A 56 -10.43 7.35 -6.09
CA LEU A 56 -10.84 8.13 -4.91
C LEU A 56 -12.30 7.87 -4.48
N ASP A 57 -13.09 7.19 -5.31
CA ASP A 57 -14.54 7.08 -5.12
C ASP A 57 -14.93 6.19 -3.95
N ASN A 58 -14.19 5.12 -3.70
CA ASN A 58 -14.50 4.15 -2.66
C ASN A 58 -13.60 4.28 -1.42
N ILE A 59 -12.73 5.30 -1.36
CA ILE A 59 -11.87 5.54 -0.19
C ILE A 59 -12.70 6.22 0.90
N LYS A 60 -12.69 5.64 2.10
CA LYS A 60 -13.16 6.30 3.33
C LYS A 60 -12.04 7.10 3.99
N VAL A 61 -10.88 6.45 4.15
CA VAL A 61 -9.68 7.06 4.72
C VAL A 61 -8.48 6.76 3.86
N TYR A 62 -7.69 7.78 3.59
CA TYR A 62 -6.40 7.70 2.93
C TYR A 62 -5.28 8.04 3.91
N TYR A 63 -4.18 7.30 3.80
CA TYR A 63 -2.98 7.48 4.58
C TYR A 63 -1.79 7.53 3.63
N PHE A 64 -0.89 8.47 3.86
CA PHE A 64 0.39 8.51 3.19
C PHE A 64 1.46 8.98 4.17
N SER A 65 2.64 8.38 4.13
CA SER A 65 3.78 8.91 4.87
C SER A 65 5.10 8.63 4.18
N ILE A 66 6.06 9.52 4.45
CA ILE A 66 7.47 9.28 4.18
C ILE A 66 8.19 9.39 5.51
N SER A 67 8.87 8.31 5.89
CA SER A 67 9.73 8.25 7.06
C SER A 67 11.18 8.07 6.61
N ILE A 68 12.07 8.87 7.17
CA ILE A 68 13.51 8.79 6.95
C ILE A 68 14.15 8.44 8.29
N SER A 69 14.66 7.22 8.40
CA SER A 69 15.34 6.72 9.58
C SER A 69 16.84 6.73 9.35
N LYS A 70 17.61 7.29 10.28
CA LYS A 70 19.08 7.29 10.26
C LYS A 70 19.61 6.71 11.57
N ASP A 71 20.66 5.91 11.47
CA ASP A 71 21.38 5.46 12.66
C ASP A 71 22.20 6.63 13.19
N VAL A 72 22.11 6.86 14.51
CA VAL A 72 22.90 7.89 15.19
C VAL A 72 24.01 7.22 16.01
N GLN A 73 23.87 7.10 17.33
CA GLN A 73 24.82 6.45 18.21
C GLN A 73 24.11 5.41 19.09
N ASP A 74 24.87 4.46 19.64
CA ASP A 74 24.40 3.49 20.63
C ASP A 74 23.18 2.65 20.21
N LYS A 75 23.09 2.32 18.92
CA LYS A 75 21.94 1.59 18.33
C LYS A 75 20.61 2.33 18.47
N VAL A 76 20.67 3.64 18.59
CA VAL A 76 19.52 4.53 18.47
C VAL A 76 19.41 4.95 17.01
N SER A 77 18.18 4.95 16.48
CA SER A 77 17.86 5.50 15.18
C SER A 77 16.90 6.68 15.36
N GLU A 78 17.23 7.83 14.77
CA GLU A 78 16.32 8.97 14.69
C GLU A 78 15.48 8.82 13.41
N THR A 79 14.17 9.00 13.53
CA THR A 79 13.23 8.95 12.41
C THR A 79 12.48 10.26 12.31
N THR A 80 12.53 10.89 11.14
CA THR A 80 11.64 12.00 10.78
C THR A 80 10.53 11.46 9.88
N THR A 81 9.28 11.71 10.23
CA THR A 81 8.10 11.27 9.48
C THR A 81 7.22 12.45 9.10
N CYS A 82 6.95 12.58 7.82
CA CYS A 82 5.87 13.41 7.28
C CYS A 82 4.70 12.50 6.94
N SER A 83 3.55 12.68 7.59
CA SER A 83 2.37 11.86 7.35
C SER A 83 1.13 12.69 7.01
N TYR A 84 0.24 12.10 6.23
CA TYR A 84 -1.02 12.65 5.78
C TYR A 84 -2.09 11.64 6.12
N ARG A 85 -3.10 12.08 6.87
CA ARG A 85 -4.29 11.30 7.14
C ARG A 85 -5.50 12.09 6.68
N LEU A 86 -6.21 11.55 5.70
CA LEU A 86 -7.30 12.23 5.00
C LEU A 86 -8.57 11.38 5.07
N GLU A 87 -9.65 11.95 5.57
CA GLU A 87 -10.96 11.31 5.61
C GLU A 87 -11.88 11.92 4.57
N LYS A 88 -12.55 11.05 3.81
CA LYS A 88 -13.48 11.45 2.77
C LYS A 88 -14.70 12.13 3.39
N GLN A 89 -15.04 13.27 2.81
CA GLN A 89 -16.25 14.04 3.10
C GLN A 89 -17.28 13.85 1.99
N LYS A 90 -18.44 14.48 2.17
CA LYS A 90 -19.45 14.59 1.10
C LYS A 90 -18.83 15.33 -0.10
N ASN A 91 -19.26 14.97 -1.32
CA ASN A 91 -18.79 15.57 -2.58
C ASN A 91 -17.31 15.31 -2.94
N GLN A 92 -16.72 14.18 -2.51
CA GLN A 92 -15.35 13.78 -2.85
C GLN A 92 -14.22 14.71 -2.34
N GLU A 93 -14.53 15.66 -1.46
CA GLU A 93 -13.49 16.41 -0.73
C GLU A 93 -12.90 15.51 0.37
N PHE A 94 -11.61 15.64 0.66
CA PHE A 94 -11.02 15.00 1.85
C PHE A 94 -10.51 16.06 2.82
N ILE A 95 -10.69 15.81 4.11
CA ILE A 95 -10.21 16.68 5.18
C ILE A 95 -9.39 15.82 6.14
N GLY A 96 -8.35 16.38 6.72
CA GLY A 96 -7.65 15.72 7.80
C GLY A 96 -6.42 16.51 8.23
N ASN A 97 -5.35 15.80 8.54
CA ASN A 97 -4.13 16.41 9.09
C ASN A 97 -2.89 15.96 8.34
N PHE A 98 -1.99 16.90 8.13
CA PHE A 98 -0.58 16.65 7.92
C PHE A 98 0.12 16.66 9.27
N GLU A 99 1.05 15.74 9.48
CA GLU A 99 1.85 15.65 10.70
C GLU A 99 3.34 15.55 10.37
N HIS A 100 4.15 16.33 11.08
CA HIS A 100 5.59 16.20 11.13
C HIS A 100 5.99 15.68 12.51
N GLU A 101 6.59 14.49 12.54
CA GLU A 101 7.04 13.83 13.77
C GLU A 101 8.54 13.54 13.68
N VAL A 102 9.25 13.78 14.78
CA VAL A 102 10.62 13.30 15.00
C VAL A 102 10.61 12.37 16.20
N SER A 103 11.07 11.14 16.03
CA SER A 103 11.17 10.14 17.08
C SER A 103 12.55 9.49 17.12
N GLU A 104 12.94 9.02 18.29
CA GLU A 104 14.14 8.21 18.49
C GLU A 104 13.73 6.82 18.92
N SER A 105 14.30 5.79 18.29
CA SER A 105 14.03 4.40 18.59
C SER A 105 15.31 3.68 19.00
N SER A 106 15.24 2.97 20.11
CA SER A 106 16.24 2.00 20.56
C SER A 106 15.69 0.58 20.44
N GLN A 107 16.49 -0.42 20.79
CA GLN A 107 16.01 -1.81 20.87
C GLN A 107 14.88 -2.04 21.90
N TYR A 108 14.63 -1.10 22.83
CA TYR A 108 13.67 -1.27 23.92
C TYR A 108 12.46 -0.34 23.85
N SER A 109 12.60 0.83 23.21
CA SER A 109 11.57 1.86 23.23
C SER A 109 11.69 2.81 22.05
N THR A 110 10.57 3.41 21.69
CA THR A 110 10.48 4.56 20.79
C THR A 110 9.97 5.75 21.59
N GLU A 111 10.62 6.89 21.46
CA GLU A 111 10.25 8.15 22.11
C GLU A 111 10.01 9.22 21.04
N VAL A 112 8.84 9.86 21.08
CA VAL A 112 8.53 11.01 20.21
C VAL A 112 9.15 12.26 20.82
N LYS A 113 10.10 12.87 20.11
CA LYS A 113 10.83 14.07 20.55
C LYS A 113 10.08 15.35 20.16
N ASN A 114 9.46 15.34 18.99
CA ASN A 114 8.67 16.45 18.48
C ASN A 114 7.53 15.94 17.61
N GLN A 115 6.38 16.59 17.70
CA GLN A 115 5.21 16.28 16.87
C GLN A 115 4.40 17.56 16.66
N ILE A 116 4.13 17.89 15.39
CA ILE A 116 3.33 19.06 15.02
C ILE A 116 2.32 18.63 13.96
N GLN A 117 1.06 19.00 14.17
CA GLN A 117 -0.04 18.71 13.26
C GLN A 117 -0.57 19.98 12.61
N TYR A 118 -0.98 19.85 11.35
CA TYR A 118 -1.53 20.91 10.54
C TYR A 118 -2.82 20.45 9.87
N PRO A 119 -3.95 21.16 10.06
CA PRO A 119 -5.17 20.85 9.35
C PRO A 119 -5.00 21.07 7.84
N ILE A 120 -5.45 20.10 7.06
CA ILE A 120 -5.36 20.09 5.59
C ILE A 120 -6.68 19.70 4.94
N GLN A 121 -6.83 20.14 3.70
CA GLN A 121 -7.88 19.70 2.78
C GLN A 121 -7.25 19.21 1.49
N TYR A 122 -7.77 18.12 0.92
CA TYR A 122 -7.46 17.71 -0.44
C TYR A 122 -8.63 18.09 -1.35
N LYS A 123 -8.38 19.02 -2.25
CA LYS A 123 -9.37 19.54 -3.21
C LYS A 123 -8.69 19.94 -4.51
N ASP A 124 -9.37 19.70 -5.63
CA ASP A 124 -8.87 20.01 -6.98
C ASP A 124 -7.48 19.38 -7.24
N ASN A 125 -7.28 18.15 -6.77
CA ASN A 125 -6.02 17.41 -6.84
C ASN A 125 -4.82 18.09 -6.16
N SER A 126 -5.08 18.82 -5.06
CA SER A 126 -4.04 19.54 -4.32
C SER A 126 -4.29 19.52 -2.81
N ILE A 127 -3.20 19.47 -2.03
CA ILE A 127 -3.23 19.70 -0.59
C ILE A 127 -3.29 21.19 -0.31
N ARG A 128 -4.19 21.59 0.59
CA ARG A 128 -4.36 22.96 1.06
C ARG A 128 -4.26 22.99 2.58
N PHE A 129 -3.30 23.74 3.09
CA PHE A 129 -3.17 24.05 4.51
C PHE A 129 -4.11 25.18 4.86
N THR A 130 -4.92 25.02 5.91
CA THR A 130 -5.89 26.05 6.32
C THR A 130 -5.28 27.13 7.21
N GLU A 131 -4.08 26.89 7.73
CA GLU A 131 -3.37 27.80 8.63
C GLU A 131 -1.95 28.06 8.11
N LYS A 132 -0.93 27.52 8.80
CA LYS A 132 0.47 27.60 8.41
C LYS A 132 0.83 26.45 7.48
N THR A 133 1.64 26.75 6.47
CA THR A 133 2.22 25.74 5.59
C THR A 133 3.59 25.29 6.13
N PRO A 134 3.82 23.99 6.36
CA PRO A 134 5.11 23.44 6.79
C PRO A 134 6.14 23.49 5.66
N SER A 135 7.42 23.63 6.03
CA SER A 135 8.53 23.73 5.08
C SER A 135 8.95 22.38 4.50
N GLU A 136 8.91 21.32 5.32
CA GLU A 136 9.18 19.94 4.91
C GLU A 136 7.85 19.22 4.72
N ARG A 137 7.59 18.76 3.50
CA ARG A 137 6.36 18.07 3.09
C ARG A 137 6.53 17.39 1.74
N TYR A 138 5.61 16.50 1.40
CA TYR A 138 5.64 15.59 0.25
C TYR A 138 4.29 15.55 -0.46
N ASP A 139 3.67 16.71 -0.66
CA ASP A 139 2.31 16.85 -1.17
C ASP A 139 2.15 16.25 -2.58
N GLU A 140 3.21 16.31 -3.39
CA GLU A 140 3.27 15.79 -4.75
C GLU A 140 3.09 14.27 -4.83
N PHE A 141 3.34 13.56 -3.73
CA PHE A 141 3.21 12.12 -3.67
C PHE A 141 1.84 11.65 -3.15
N VAL A 142 1.12 12.54 -2.46
CA VAL A 142 -0.23 12.23 -2.02
C VAL A 142 -1.04 11.87 -3.24
N PHE A 143 -1.70 10.70 -3.20
CA PHE A 143 -2.59 10.27 -4.28
C PHE A 143 -1.85 10.02 -5.63
N SER A 144 -0.54 9.73 -5.57
CA SER A 144 0.32 9.51 -6.74
C SER A 144 0.74 8.04 -6.96
N SER A 145 -0.07 7.07 -6.51
CA SER A 145 0.27 5.64 -6.48
C SER A 145 0.94 5.13 -7.76
N PHE A 146 1.84 4.15 -7.61
CA PHE A 146 2.56 3.57 -8.74
C PHE A 146 1.66 2.67 -9.62
N ASP A 147 2.06 2.45 -10.87
CA ASP A 147 1.39 1.46 -11.72
C ASP A 147 1.71 0.03 -11.25
N SER A 148 0.73 -0.59 -10.59
CA SER A 148 0.83 -1.95 -10.06
C SER A 148 1.10 -3.02 -11.14
N SER A 149 0.82 -2.74 -12.41
CA SER A 149 1.08 -3.65 -13.52
C SER A 149 2.56 -4.02 -13.64
N LEU A 150 3.44 -3.10 -13.20
CA LEU A 150 4.89 -3.25 -13.20
C LEU A 150 5.38 -4.35 -12.25
N LEU A 151 4.61 -4.69 -11.19
CA LEU A 151 4.99 -5.72 -10.21
C LEU A 151 5.20 -7.10 -10.83
N LYS A 152 4.53 -7.38 -11.95
CA LYS A 152 4.68 -8.65 -12.70
C LYS A 152 6.10 -8.88 -13.19
N LYS A 153 6.89 -7.81 -13.41
CA LYS A 153 8.30 -7.89 -13.83
C LYS A 153 9.21 -8.45 -12.73
N TYR A 154 8.83 -8.31 -11.46
CA TYR A 154 9.72 -8.53 -10.33
C TYR A 154 9.41 -9.82 -9.58
N LYS A 155 10.42 -10.44 -8.97
CA LYS A 155 10.28 -11.69 -8.22
C LYS A 155 9.68 -11.42 -6.83
N ILE A 156 8.71 -12.23 -6.43
CA ILE A 156 8.22 -12.29 -5.06
C ILE A 156 9.29 -12.97 -4.19
N TYR A 157 9.67 -12.34 -3.08
CA TYR A 157 10.61 -12.93 -2.11
C TYR A 157 9.95 -13.35 -0.80
N TYR A 158 8.75 -12.82 -0.53
CA TYR A 158 7.96 -13.17 0.65
C TYR A 158 6.46 -13.06 0.32
N TYR A 159 5.66 -13.94 0.90
CA TYR A 159 4.21 -13.87 0.82
C TYR A 159 3.55 -14.49 2.05
N LEU A 160 2.35 -14.03 2.35
CA LEU A 160 1.46 -14.58 3.38
C LEU A 160 0.05 -14.73 2.78
N LEU A 161 -0.42 -15.97 2.65
CA LEU A 161 -1.73 -16.26 2.05
C LEU A 161 -2.89 -15.80 2.94
N LYS A 162 -2.79 -16.06 4.24
CA LYS A 162 -3.70 -15.60 5.31
C LYS A 162 -3.04 -15.88 6.66
N HIS A 163 -2.97 -14.89 7.53
CA HIS A 163 -2.61 -15.10 8.94
C HIS A 163 -3.75 -15.84 9.64
N PRO A 164 -3.47 -16.86 10.47
CA PRO A 164 -4.51 -17.70 11.08
C PRO A 164 -5.48 -16.90 11.95
N GLU A 165 -5.03 -15.80 12.58
CA GLU A 165 -5.81 -15.06 13.58
C GLU A 165 -6.32 -13.69 13.12
N THR A 166 -5.63 -13.04 12.17
CA THR A 166 -5.83 -11.60 11.87
C THR A 166 -6.34 -11.34 10.45
N GLU A 167 -6.60 -12.41 9.69
CA GLU A 167 -6.90 -12.37 8.25
C GLU A 167 -5.85 -11.68 7.37
N LEU A 168 -4.71 -11.28 7.95
CA LEU A 168 -3.66 -10.52 7.28
C LEU A 168 -3.10 -11.31 6.09
N LYS A 169 -3.00 -10.65 4.95
CA LYS A 169 -2.39 -11.20 3.74
C LYS A 169 -1.28 -10.27 3.30
N GLY A 170 -0.24 -10.82 2.68
CA GLY A 170 0.92 -10.04 2.27
C GLY A 170 1.59 -10.59 1.02
N VAL A 171 2.20 -9.71 0.23
CA VAL A 171 3.11 -10.07 -0.85
C VAL A 171 4.21 -9.02 -0.96
N SER A 172 5.46 -9.46 -1.04
CA SER A 172 6.62 -8.58 -1.10
C SER A 172 7.53 -8.92 -2.28
N TYR A 173 8.00 -7.89 -2.96
CA TYR A 173 8.82 -7.97 -4.16
C TYR A 173 10.16 -7.28 -3.93
N LYS A 174 11.22 -7.89 -4.47
CA LYS A 174 12.52 -7.19 -4.60
C LYS A 174 12.46 -6.34 -5.85
N ILE A 175 12.68 -5.04 -5.70
CA ILE A 175 12.57 -4.10 -6.80
C ILE A 175 13.96 -3.47 -7.04
N PRO A 176 14.45 -3.40 -8.28
CA PRO A 176 15.66 -2.65 -8.59
C PRO A 176 15.52 -1.16 -8.31
N ILE A 177 16.59 -0.52 -7.82
CA ILE A 177 16.64 0.92 -7.52
C ILE A 177 16.32 1.80 -8.75
N ASN A 178 16.65 1.33 -9.95
CA ASN A 178 16.41 2.03 -11.22
C ASN A 178 15.06 1.66 -11.85
N SER A 179 14.19 0.95 -11.13
CA SER A 179 12.86 0.61 -11.63
C SER A 179 11.97 1.85 -11.78
N GLU A 180 10.99 1.75 -12.68
CA GLU A 180 9.95 2.76 -12.87
C GLU A 180 9.12 3.02 -11.60
N ILE A 181 9.10 2.08 -10.64
CA ILE A 181 8.40 2.24 -9.35
C ILE A 181 9.24 3.08 -8.38
N VAL A 182 10.55 2.84 -8.29
CA VAL A 182 11.41 3.39 -7.22
C VAL A 182 12.16 4.65 -7.67
N ALA A 183 12.56 4.73 -8.94
CA ALA A 183 13.33 5.84 -9.47
C ALA A 183 12.69 7.24 -9.26
N PRO A 184 11.35 7.41 -9.37
CA PRO A 184 10.73 8.69 -9.06
C PRO A 184 10.98 9.16 -7.62
N PHE A 185 10.88 8.27 -6.64
CA PHE A 185 11.14 8.58 -5.23
C PHE A 185 12.61 8.93 -4.99
N ILE A 186 13.55 8.15 -5.53
CA ILE A 186 14.99 8.45 -5.42
C ILE A 186 15.31 9.85 -5.95
N LYS A 187 14.73 10.21 -7.11
CA LYS A 187 14.98 11.52 -7.74
C LYS A 187 14.40 12.66 -6.92
N GLN A 188 13.14 12.55 -6.52
CA GLN A 188 12.41 13.62 -5.83
C GLN A 188 12.87 13.82 -4.39
N LEU A 189 13.16 12.73 -3.66
CA LEU A 189 13.73 12.77 -2.31
C LEU A 189 15.25 12.98 -2.31
N ASN A 190 15.88 13.10 -3.49
CA ASN A 190 17.31 13.30 -3.65
C ASN A 190 18.19 12.23 -2.94
N ILE A 191 17.71 10.99 -2.89
CA ILE A 191 18.35 9.88 -2.19
C ILE A 191 19.73 9.59 -2.78
N LYS A 192 20.77 9.56 -1.92
CA LYS A 192 22.14 9.29 -2.33
C LYS A 192 22.50 7.82 -2.14
N ASN A 193 23.21 7.26 -3.11
CA ASN A 193 23.75 5.90 -3.08
C ASN A 193 22.74 4.79 -2.65
N PRO A 194 21.53 4.74 -3.24
CA PRO A 194 20.56 3.70 -2.91
C PRO A 194 21.13 2.31 -3.23
N LYS A 195 21.01 1.36 -2.30
CA LYS A 195 21.58 0.01 -2.41
C LYS A 195 20.54 -1.05 -2.68
N LYS A 196 19.43 -0.98 -1.96
CA LYS A 196 18.38 -2.00 -2.00
C LYS A 196 17.03 -1.32 -1.97
N SER A 197 16.07 -1.95 -2.61
CA SER A 197 14.67 -1.55 -2.48
C SER A 197 13.74 -2.74 -2.54
N SER A 198 12.62 -2.59 -1.85
CA SER A 198 11.54 -3.57 -1.85
C SER A 198 10.20 -2.85 -1.81
N ILE A 199 9.17 -3.57 -2.24
CA ILE A 199 7.79 -3.16 -2.02
C ILE A 199 7.03 -4.31 -1.38
N SER A 200 6.31 -4.01 -0.30
CA SER A 200 5.40 -4.93 0.36
C SER A 200 3.98 -4.40 0.24
N VAL A 201 3.04 -5.28 -0.07
CA VAL A 201 1.62 -4.96 -0.17
C VAL A 201 0.87 -5.85 0.82
N THR A 202 0.04 -5.23 1.65
CA THR A 202 -0.66 -5.91 2.74
C THR A 202 -2.14 -5.60 2.69
N LYS A 203 -2.95 -6.59 3.04
CA LYS A 203 -4.39 -6.47 3.27
C LYS A 203 -4.67 -6.86 4.73
N THR A 204 -5.39 -6.01 5.43
CA THR A 204 -5.88 -6.25 6.79
C THR A 204 -7.41 -6.27 6.77
N GLY A 205 -7.99 -7.29 7.39
CA GLY A 205 -9.42 -7.53 7.34
C GLY A 205 -9.98 -7.49 5.90
N SER A 206 -11.15 -6.89 5.75
CA SER A 206 -11.86 -6.84 4.46
C SER A 206 -11.70 -5.51 3.71
N LYS A 207 -11.34 -4.42 4.40
CA LYS A 207 -11.43 -3.05 3.88
C LYS A 207 -10.10 -2.29 3.81
N GLU A 208 -9.03 -2.81 4.40
CA GLU A 208 -7.78 -2.07 4.52
C GLU A 208 -6.70 -2.66 3.65
N TYR A 209 -6.08 -1.79 2.86
CA TYR A 209 -4.99 -2.12 1.96
C TYR A 209 -3.91 -1.08 2.11
N TYR A 210 -2.66 -1.50 2.10
CA TYR A 210 -1.54 -0.58 2.05
C TYR A 210 -0.35 -1.21 1.34
N TYR A 211 0.57 -0.35 0.93
CA TYR A 211 1.88 -0.77 0.52
C TYR A 211 2.96 0.06 1.21
N THR A 212 4.15 -0.52 1.31
CA THR A 212 5.36 0.17 1.75
C THR A 212 6.46 -0.07 0.74
N ILE A 213 7.04 1.01 0.24
CA ILE A 213 8.31 0.98 -0.50
C ILE A 213 9.41 1.32 0.51
N SER A 214 10.38 0.42 0.64
CA SER A 214 11.57 0.64 1.45
C SER A 214 12.77 0.79 0.52
N ILE A 215 13.59 1.81 0.78
CA ILE A 215 14.84 2.09 0.05
C ILE A 215 15.94 2.26 1.08
N ASP A 216 16.92 1.34 1.03
CA ASP A 216 18.06 1.35 1.95
C ASP A 216 19.25 2.02 1.27
N THR A 217 19.91 2.91 2.02
CA THR A 217 21.21 3.50 1.67
C THR A 217 22.27 3.01 2.66
N ASP A 218 23.47 3.59 2.60
CA ASP A 218 24.53 3.29 3.57
C ASP A 218 24.27 3.93 4.96
N SER A 219 23.45 4.98 5.05
CA SER A 219 23.25 5.77 6.28
C SER A 219 21.79 5.96 6.70
N GLU A 220 20.86 5.75 5.77
CA GLU A 220 19.44 6.08 5.91
C GLU A 220 18.57 4.97 5.31
N ILE A 221 17.40 4.78 5.91
CA ILE A 221 16.31 3.96 5.39
C ILE A 221 15.12 4.88 5.13
N TYR A 222 14.67 4.87 3.88
CA TYR A 222 13.48 5.61 3.45
C TYR A 222 12.32 4.63 3.39
N SER A 223 11.23 4.95 4.09
CA SER A 223 9.98 4.18 4.07
C SER A 223 8.86 5.07 3.53
N ILE A 224 8.37 4.73 2.34
CA ILE A 224 7.22 5.38 1.72
C ILE A 224 6.03 4.46 1.92
N PHE A 225 5.04 4.93 2.67
CA PHE A 225 3.83 4.20 3.00
C PHE A 225 2.63 4.86 2.33
N GLU A 226 1.76 4.06 1.72
CA GLU A 226 0.45 4.51 1.26
C GLU A 226 -0.59 3.47 1.64
N GLY A 227 -1.69 3.91 2.23
CA GLY A 227 -2.75 3.06 2.73
C GLY A 227 -4.13 3.64 2.49
N ILE A 228 -5.11 2.76 2.32
CA ILE A 228 -6.51 3.10 2.18
C ILE A 228 -7.39 2.21 3.04
N THR A 229 -8.45 2.80 3.57
CA THR A 229 -9.62 2.10 4.11
C THR A 229 -10.79 2.38 3.19
N LEU A 230 -11.48 1.33 2.74
CA LEU A 230 -12.64 1.46 1.85
C LEU A 230 -13.93 1.80 2.60
N GLU A 231 -14.82 2.56 1.98
CA GLU A 231 -16.18 2.84 2.47
C GLU A 231 -16.99 1.52 2.49
N ASP A 232 -17.05 0.84 1.35
CA ASP A 232 -17.75 -0.44 1.17
C ASP A 232 -16.86 -1.56 0.62
N VAL A 233 -17.15 -2.79 1.07
CA VAL A 233 -16.44 -4.04 0.68
C VAL A 233 -16.90 -4.58 -0.67
N LYS A 234 -17.73 -3.85 -1.44
CA LYS A 234 -18.05 -4.25 -2.82
C LYS A 234 -16.75 -4.10 -3.63
N GLU A 235 -15.91 -5.11 -3.55
CA GLU A 235 -14.51 -5.14 -3.98
C GLU A 235 -14.38 -4.55 -5.37
N PHE A 236 -13.86 -3.31 -5.47
CA PHE A 236 -13.41 -2.63 -6.70
C PHE A 236 -14.17 -3.01 -7.99
N SER A 237 -15.49 -3.17 -7.87
CA SER A 237 -16.30 -3.88 -8.87
C SER A 237 -16.87 -2.87 -9.85
N LYS A 238 -16.03 -2.47 -10.80
CA LYS A 238 -16.41 -2.03 -12.14
C LYS A 238 -15.42 -2.63 -13.13
#